data_AF-A0A3B0QBC5-F1
#
_entry.id   AF-A0A3B0QBC5-F1
#
_cell.length_a   1.000
_cell.length_b   1.000
_cell.length_c   1.000
_cell.angle_alpha   90.00
_cell.angle_beta   90.00
_cell.angle_gamma   90.00
#
_symmetry.space_group_name_H-M   'P 1'
#
loop_
_entity.id
_entity.type
_entity.pdbx_description
1 polymer ?
#
loop_
_entity_poly.entity_id
_entity_poly.type
_entity_poly.pdbx_seq_one_letter_code
_entity_poly.pdbx_strand_id
1 'polypeptide(L)' 'MVEKFDLNIKFLTVNNGKENVLLHKIIPKEKLFKFLPYNSCQKGFIENMLRLIRHFIPKVKGLDSYTQEEIDIMMEW' A
#
# COMPACT_ATOMS: atom_id res chain seq x y z
N MET A 1 -4.83 13.43 2.10
CA MET A 1 -5.45 12.17 1.64
C MET A 1 -6.40 11.65 2.69
N VAL A 2 -5.94 11.31 3.90
CA VAL A 2 -6.80 10.87 5.01
C VAL A 2 -7.88 11.90 5.35
N GLU A 3 -7.49 13.14 5.65
CA GLU A 3 -8.44 14.24 5.92
C GLU A 3 -9.27 14.59 4.67
N LYS A 4 -8.62 14.64 3.50
CA LYS A 4 -9.28 14.99 2.23
C LYS A 4 -10.43 14.04 1.86
N PHE A 5 -10.31 12.76 2.20
CA PHE A 5 -11.29 11.71 1.86
C PHE A 5 -12.03 11.16 3.09
N ASP A 6 -11.93 11.84 4.24
CA ASP A 6 -12.54 11.44 5.52
C ASP A 6 -12.37 9.95 5.85
N LEU A 7 -11.14 9.44 5.71
CA LEU A 7 -10.85 8.02 5.89
C LEU A 7 -10.88 7.64 7.36
N ASN A 8 -11.85 6.82 7.77
CA ASN A 8 -11.90 6.24 9.11
C ASN A 8 -10.97 5.02 9.25
N ILE A 9 -9.72 5.26 9.63
CA ILE A 9 -8.71 4.22 9.83
C ILE A 9 -8.82 3.65 11.25
N LYS A 10 -9.10 2.33 11.34
CA LYS A 10 -9.10 1.60 12.62
C LYS A 10 -7.68 1.41 13.14
N PHE A 11 -6.82 0.81 12.31
CA PHE A 11 -5.40 0.56 12.59
C PHE A 11 -4.60 0.65 11.29
N LEU A 12 -3.36 1.11 11.38
CA LEU A 12 -2.42 1.18 10.27
C LEU A 12 -1.07 0.60 10.67
N THR A 13 -0.60 -0.37 9.92
CA THR A 13 0.76 -0.93 10.01
C THR A 13 1.65 -0.36 8.91
N VAL A 14 2.81 0.17 9.29
CA VAL A 14 3.76 0.80 8.35
C VAL A 14 5.19 0.30 8.55
N ASN A 15 5.99 0.41 7.49
CA ASN A 15 7.43 0.19 7.58
C ASN A 15 8.15 1.38 8.24
N ASN A 16 9.44 1.21 8.53
CA ASN A 16 10.30 2.27 9.06
C ASN A 16 10.90 3.16 7.96
N GLY A 17 10.25 3.24 6.79
CA GLY A 17 10.65 4.12 5.71
C GLY A 17 10.61 5.60 6.14
N LYS A 18 11.49 6.41 5.56
CA LYS A 18 11.60 7.83 5.90
C LYS A 18 10.32 8.60 5.58
N GLU A 19 9.59 8.15 4.56
CA GLU A 19 8.29 8.68 4.15
C GLU A 19 7.21 8.53 5.25
N ASN A 20 7.35 7.55 6.14
CA ASN A 20 6.36 7.21 7.16
C ASN A 20 6.65 7.84 8.54
N VAL A 21 7.73 8.61 8.67
CA VAL A 21 8.17 9.17 9.96
C VAL A 21 7.12 10.10 10.57
N LEU A 22 6.48 10.93 9.73
CA LEU A 22 5.53 11.96 10.16
C LEU A 22 4.07 11.49 10.23
N LEU A 23 3.77 10.23 9.95
CA LEU A 23 2.38 9.71 9.95
C LEU A 23 1.67 9.87 11.30
N HIS A 24 2.42 9.90 12.40
CA HIS A 24 1.89 10.14 13.75
C HIS A 24 1.23 11.53 13.92
N LYS A 25 1.44 12.46 12.99
CA LYS A 25 0.76 13.77 12.99
C LYS A 25 -0.65 13.70 12.43
N ILE A 26 -0.97 12.66 11.67
CA ILE A 26 -2.24 12.48 10.97
C ILE A 26 -3.04 11.34 11.62
N ILE A 27 -2.36 10.27 12.03
CA ILE A 27 -2.97 9.09 12.65
C ILE A 27 -2.50 9.00 14.11
N PRO A 28 -3.44 8.83 15.07
CA PRO A 28 -3.09 8.66 16.48
C PRO A 28 -2.10 7.51 16.70
N LYS A 29 -1.17 7.67 17.64
CA LYS A 29 -0.11 6.68 17.89
C LYS A 29 -0.66 5.32 18.30
N GLU A 30 -1.80 5.28 18.98
CA GLU A 30 -2.49 4.08 19.44
C GLU A 30 -3.01 3.23 18.27
N LYS A 31 -3.17 3.84 17.10
CA LYS A 31 -3.63 3.19 15.86
C LYS A 31 -2.51 2.95 14.87
N LEU A 32 -1.28 3.40 15.14
CA LEU A 32 -0.16 3.35 14.22
C LEU A 32 0.91 2.37 14.72
N PHE A 33 1.05 1.25 14.02
CA PHE A 33 2.02 0.21 14.33
C PHE A 33 3.17 0.23 13.33
N LYS A 34 4.39 0.07 13.83
CA LYS A 34 5.60 -0.02 13.00
C LYS A 34 6.16 -1.43 13.03
N PHE A 35 6.64 -1.89 11.89
CA PHE A 35 7.38 -3.15 11.81
C PHE A 35 8.70 -3.07 12.58
N LEU A 36 9.20 -4.21 13.03
CA LEU A 36 10.52 -4.32 13.63
C LEU A 36 11.59 -3.95 12.58
N PRO A 37 12.68 -3.26 12.97
CA PRO A 37 13.80 -2.97 12.07
C PRO A 37 14.31 -4.24 11.39
N TYR A 38 14.52 -4.17 10.08
CA TYR A 38 15.07 -5.26 9.26
C TYR A 38 14.28 -6.59 9.29
N ASN A 39 13.03 -6.58 9.77
CA ASN A 39 12.16 -7.75 9.73
C ASN A 39 11.20 -7.65 8.53
N SER A 40 11.65 -8.12 7.36
CA SER A 40 10.85 -8.14 6.13
C SER A 40 9.67 -9.12 6.21
N CYS A 41 9.78 -10.21 6.97
CA CYS A 41 8.74 -11.25 7.06
C CYS A 41 7.40 -10.70 7.56
N GLN A 42 7.40 -9.65 8.39
CA GLN A 42 6.17 -8.99 8.85
C GLN A 42 5.38 -8.30 7.72
N LYS A 43 5.99 -8.13 6.54
CA LYS A 43 5.39 -7.53 5.35
C LYS A 43 5.02 -8.55 4.28
N GLY A 44 5.18 -9.85 4.54
CA GLY A 44 5.07 -10.89 3.52
C GLY A 44 3.75 -10.84 2.73
N PHE A 45 2.63 -10.56 3.40
CA PHE A 45 1.34 -10.40 2.74
C PHE A 45 1.34 -9.24 1.73
N ILE A 46 1.82 -8.07 2.14
CA ILE A 46 1.88 -6.87 1.29
C ILE A 46 2.85 -7.09 0.12
N GLU A 47 4.02 -7.69 0.38
CA GLU A 47 5.02 -7.97 -0.66
C GLU A 47 4.48 -8.98 -1.69
N ASN A 48 3.72 -9.99 -1.25
CA ASN A 48 3.06 -10.94 -2.13
C ASN A 48 1.94 -10.28 -2.96
N MET A 49 1.11 -9.43 -2.36
CA MET A 49 0.09 -8.68 -3.09
C MET A 49 0.72 -7.76 -4.14
N LEU A 50 1.80 -7.05 -3.79
CA LEU A 50 2.54 -6.23 -4.75
C LEU A 50 3.16 -7.06 -5.87
N ARG A 51 3.59 -8.30 -5.59
CA ARG A 51 4.07 -9.23 -6.63
C ARG A 51 2.96 -9.61 -7.60
N LEU A 52 1.75 -9.90 -7.11
CA LEU A 52 0.59 -10.19 -7.96
C LEU A 52 0.23 -9.00 -8.85
N ILE A 53 0.15 -7.80 -8.28
CA ILE A 53 -0.12 -6.57 -9.06
C ILE A 53 0.94 -6.39 -10.16
N ARG A 54 2.23 -6.65 -9.86
CA ARG A 54 3.31 -6.53 -10.84
C ARG A 54 3.33 -7.60 -11.91
N HIS A 55 2.60 -8.70 -11.73
CA HIS A 55 2.42 -9.68 -12.79
C HIS A 55 1.68 -9.05 -13.98
N PHE A 56 0.71 -8.19 -13.70
CA PHE A 56 -0.11 -7.52 -14.72
C PHE A 56 0.39 -6.10 -15.05
N ILE A 57 0.86 -5.36 -14.05
CA ILE A 57 1.21 -3.94 -14.18
C ILE A 57 2.70 -3.73 -13.84
N PRO A 58 3.59 -3.67 -14.84
CA PRO A 58 5.00 -3.38 -14.62
C PRO A 58 5.19 -1.98 -14.01
N LYS A 59 6.19 -1.84 -13.14
CA LYS A 59 6.50 -0.59 -12.41
C LYS A 59 6.63 0.68 -13.25
N VAL A 60 7.03 0.55 -14.52
CA VAL A 60 7.36 1.67 -15.40
C VAL A 60 6.12 2.16 -16.17
N LYS A 61 5.05 1.36 -16.23
CA LYS A 61 3.80 1.74 -16.87
C LYS A 61 2.83 2.32 -15.84
N GLY A 62 2.28 3.49 -16.14
CA GLY A 62 1.19 4.07 -15.38
C GLY A 62 -0.15 3.38 -15.67
N LEU A 63 -1.11 3.51 -14.76
CA LEU A 63 -2.45 2.93 -14.91
C LEU A 63 -3.23 3.57 -16.07
N ASP A 64 -2.90 4.79 -16.43
CA ASP A 64 -3.41 5.55 -17.58
C ASP A 64 -3.04 4.94 -18.94
N SER A 65 -2.05 4.05 -18.97
CA SER A 65 -1.62 3.36 -20.20
C SER A 65 -2.42 2.10 -20.55
N TYR A 66 -3.42 1.75 -19.74
CA TYR A 66 -4.26 0.56 -19.94
C TYR A 66 -5.68 0.95 -20.36
N THR A 67 -6.26 0.17 -21.26
CA THR A 67 -7.68 0.30 -21.59
C THR A 67 -8.56 -0.33 -20.51
N GLN A 68 -9.84 0.03 -20.47
CA GLN A 68 -10.79 -0.60 -19.55
C GLN A 68 -10.87 -2.13 -19.78
N GLU A 69 -10.85 -2.56 -21.04
CA GLU A 69 -10.88 -3.97 -21.42
C GLU A 69 -9.67 -4.74 -20.87
N GLU A 70 -8.47 -4.16 -20.94
CA GLU A 70 -7.26 -4.77 -20.36
C GLU A 70 -7.37 -4.89 -18.83
N ILE A 71 -7.95 -3.90 -18.17
CA ILE A 71 -8.18 -3.93 -16.72
C ILE A 71 -9.21 -5.01 -16.36
N ASP A 72 -10.29 -5.13 -17.13
CA ASP A 72 -11.34 -6.12 -16.88
C ASP A 72 -10.76 -7.55 -16.97
N ILE A 73 -9.89 -7.82 -17.95
CA ILE A 73 -9.18 -9.11 -18.07
C ILE A 73 -8.29 -9.39 -16.84
N MET A 74 -7.61 -8.38 -16.30
CA MET A 74 -6.79 -8.55 -15.09
C MET A 74 -7.64 -8.87 -13.86
N MET A 75 -8.87 -8.35 -13.80
CA MET A 75 -9.79 -8.52 -12.67
C MET A 75 -10.54 -9.86 -12.68
N GLU A 76 -10.66 -10.51 -13.83
CA GLU A 76 -11.27 -11.84 -13.99
C GLU A 76 -10.32 -13.01 -13.63
N TRP A 77 -9.04 -12.72 -13.40
CA TRP A 77 -8.00 -13.70 -13.09
C TRP A 77 -7.97 -14.12 -11.61
#